data_AF-A0A484ZK21-F1
#
_entry.id   AF-A0A484ZK21-F1
#
_cell.length_a   1.000
_cell.length_b   1.000
_cell.length_c   1.000
_cell.angle_alpha   90.00
_cell.angle_beta   90.00
_cell.angle_gamma   90.00
#
_symmetry.space_group_name_H-M   'P 1'
#
loop_
_entity.id
_entity.type
_entity.pdbx_description
1 polymer ?
#
loop_
_entity_poly.entity_id
_entity_poly.type
_entity_poly.pdbx_seq_one_letter_code
_entity_poly.pdbx_strand_id
1 'polypeptide(L)'
;MREIKFLTEREFSTLNQSTALLTTVFTLSLIVLPQSVQAACTNVGMGAYLCENANASGIAIDGMDISVETGAGFSTNEPGTTDSALTLTGSGSISYIDLNASTLNTEGAYSLKTLNDTSASGLSTTTIIKTNGTINNGVSIESESGADSTILVNIFGDLSGGTNSNPAVHFNASAVGDSAITLNIGAITSYSGIQSNNYSQKRYGKYLYESGR
;
A
#
# COMPACT_ATOMS: atom_id res chain seq x y z
N MET A 1 7.50 -104.26 -20.22
CA MET A 1 8.72 -103.90 -19.47
C MET A 1 9.35 -102.70 -20.16
N ARG A 2 9.39 -101.52 -19.51
CA ARG A 2 10.60 -100.84 -18.98
C ARG A 2 11.58 -100.39 -20.08
N GLU A 3 12.15 -99.19 -20.19
CA GLU A 3 12.18 -97.89 -19.46
C GLU A 3 12.71 -96.85 -20.49
N ILE A 4 12.09 -95.68 -20.68
CA ILE A 4 12.50 -94.31 -20.28
C ILE A 4 13.99 -93.92 -20.41
N LYS A 5 14.25 -92.81 -21.14
CA LYS A 5 15.13 -91.63 -20.88
C LYS A 5 15.89 -91.19 -22.15
N PHE A 6 16.11 -89.92 -22.50
CA PHE A 6 16.03 -88.61 -21.83
C PHE A 6 15.84 -87.52 -22.92
N LEU A 7 15.28 -86.37 -22.55
CA LEU A 7 15.13 -85.16 -23.37
C LEU A 7 16.42 -84.32 -23.46
N THR A 8 16.67 -83.69 -24.61
CA THR A 8 17.32 -82.37 -24.91
C THR A 8 17.69 -82.37 -26.40
N GLU A 9 17.74 -81.30 -27.20
CA GLU A 9 17.68 -79.84 -27.06
C GLU A 9 17.41 -79.26 -28.48
N ARG A 10 16.82 -78.04 -28.55
CA ARG A 10 17.00 -76.98 -29.59
C ARG A 10 16.65 -77.34 -31.06
N GLU A 11 16.08 -76.47 -31.88
CA GLU A 11 16.16 -75.01 -31.94
C GLU A 11 15.15 -74.47 -32.99
N PHE A 12 14.88 -73.16 -32.88
CA PHE A 12 14.30 -72.26 -33.87
C PHE A 12 12.87 -72.48 -34.37
N SER A 13 11.99 -71.57 -33.96
CA SER A 13 10.96 -71.03 -34.84
C SER A 13 10.71 -69.56 -34.51
N THR A 14 10.95 -68.75 -35.52
CA THR A 14 10.55 -67.34 -35.65
C THR A 14 9.07 -67.16 -35.30
N LEU A 15 8.73 -66.17 -34.47
CA LEU A 15 7.35 -65.71 -34.36
C LEU A 15 7.29 -64.18 -34.31
N ASN A 16 6.79 -63.64 -35.41
CA ASN A 16 6.31 -62.28 -35.54
C ASN A 16 4.91 -62.22 -34.92
N GLN A 17 4.74 -61.53 -33.78
CA GLN A 17 3.42 -61.18 -33.24
C GLN A 17 3.47 -59.80 -32.56
N SER A 18 3.08 -58.80 -33.34
CA SER A 18 2.05 -57.81 -33.03
C SER A 18 1.65 -57.60 -31.57
N THR A 19 2.32 -56.70 -30.85
CA THR A 19 1.67 -55.81 -29.87
C THR A 19 2.57 -54.63 -29.53
N ALA A 20 2.48 -53.56 -30.31
CA ALA A 20 2.98 -52.26 -29.88
C ALA A 20 2.02 -51.72 -28.80
N LEU A 21 2.33 -51.98 -27.53
CA LEU A 21 1.72 -51.30 -26.40
C LEU A 21 2.22 -49.85 -26.40
N LEU A 22 1.46 -48.93 -27.00
CA LEU A 22 1.62 -47.50 -26.76
C LEU A 22 1.18 -47.21 -25.31
N THR A 23 2.13 -47.10 -24.39
CA THR A 23 1.94 -46.44 -23.10
C THR A 23 1.92 -44.93 -23.34
N THR A 24 0.74 -44.38 -23.62
CA THR A 24 0.53 -42.93 -23.54
C THR A 24 0.57 -42.50 -22.07
N VAL A 25 1.72 -42.00 -21.63
CA VAL A 25 1.84 -41.27 -20.37
C VAL A 25 1.16 -39.91 -20.57
N PHE A 26 -0.06 -39.77 -20.05
CA PHE A 26 -0.76 -38.49 -20.01
C PHE A 26 -0.18 -37.66 -18.86
N THR A 27 0.87 -36.88 -19.15
CA THR A 27 1.34 -35.85 -18.22
C THR A 27 0.28 -34.76 -18.14
N LEU A 28 -0.48 -34.73 -17.04
CA LEU A 28 -1.39 -33.65 -16.73
C LEU A 28 -0.56 -32.41 -16.36
N SER A 29 -0.21 -31.61 -17.35
CA SER A 29 0.37 -30.28 -17.13
C SER A 29 -0.73 -29.41 -16.52
N LEU A 30 -0.74 -29.29 -15.19
CA LEU A 30 -1.51 -28.26 -14.51
C LEU A 30 -0.97 -26.91 -14.99
N ILE A 31 -1.69 -26.28 -15.92
CA ILE A 31 -1.54 -24.84 -16.16
C ILE A 31 -2.05 -24.19 -14.88
N VAL A 32 -1.16 -23.99 -13.91
CA VAL A 32 -1.42 -23.07 -12.81
C VAL A 32 -1.43 -21.70 -13.46
N LEU A 33 -2.63 -21.23 -13.85
CA LEU A 33 -2.79 -19.82 -14.16
C LEU A 33 -2.26 -19.05 -12.95
N PRO A 34 -1.47 -17.97 -13.15
CA PRO A 34 -1.08 -17.13 -12.04
C PRO A 34 -2.37 -16.71 -11.34
N GLN A 35 -2.55 -17.15 -10.09
CA GLN A 35 -3.62 -16.61 -9.28
C GLN A 35 -3.30 -15.12 -9.20
N SER A 36 -4.15 -14.30 -9.81
CA SER A 36 -4.13 -12.87 -9.57
C SER A 36 -4.52 -12.70 -8.11
N VAL A 37 -3.53 -12.77 -7.23
CA VAL A 37 -3.68 -12.38 -5.83
C VAL A 37 -3.91 -10.88 -5.90
N GLN A 38 -5.18 -10.50 -5.92
CA GLN A 38 -5.57 -9.11 -5.88
C GLN A 38 -4.92 -8.54 -4.64
N ALA A 39 -4.14 -7.51 -4.86
CA ALA A 39 -3.53 -6.80 -3.77
C ALA A 39 -4.59 -6.20 -2.86
N ALA A 40 -4.26 -6.15 -1.60
CA ALA A 40 -5.20 -5.73 -0.59
C ALA A 40 -4.43 -5.23 0.62
N CYS A 41 -4.98 -4.20 1.25
CA CYS A 41 -4.61 -3.82 2.60
C CYS A 41 -5.52 -4.58 3.56
N THR A 42 -4.97 -5.63 4.19
CA THR A 42 -5.72 -6.46 5.13
C THR A 42 -5.54 -5.92 6.53
N ASN A 43 -6.64 -5.70 7.26
CA ASN A 43 -6.57 -5.33 8.67
C ASN A 43 -6.03 -6.52 9.49
N VAL A 44 -4.89 -6.32 10.16
CA VAL A 44 -4.21 -7.33 11.00
C VAL A 44 -4.48 -7.13 12.50
N GLY A 45 -5.32 -6.16 12.85
CA GLY A 45 -5.78 -5.89 14.21
C GLY A 45 -5.47 -4.47 14.70
N MET A 46 -6.34 -3.91 15.55
CA MET A 46 -6.13 -2.61 16.23
C MET A 46 -5.81 -1.44 15.29
N GLY A 47 -6.40 -1.41 14.08
CA GLY A 47 -6.13 -0.36 13.10
C GLY A 47 -4.83 -0.54 12.31
N ALA A 48 -4.10 -1.65 12.50
CA ALA A 48 -2.97 -2.02 11.68
C ALA A 48 -3.41 -2.72 10.39
N TYR A 49 -2.77 -2.40 9.27
CA TYR A 49 -3.02 -2.94 7.95
C TYR A 49 -1.72 -3.38 7.30
N LEU A 50 -1.72 -4.57 6.70
CA LEU A 50 -0.66 -5.06 5.84
C LEU A 50 -1.13 -5.02 4.38
N CYS A 51 -0.44 -4.22 3.56
CA CYS A 51 -0.75 -4.04 2.14
C CYS A 51 0.22 -4.87 1.28
N GLU A 52 -0.28 -5.83 0.50
CA GLU A 52 0.55 -6.75 -0.29
C GLU A 52 0.06 -6.85 -1.74
N ASN A 53 0.94 -7.28 -2.65
CA ASN A 53 0.70 -7.50 -4.10
C ASN A 53 0.40 -6.22 -4.92
N ALA A 54 0.20 -6.35 -6.23
CA ALA A 54 -0.19 -5.24 -7.12
C ALA A 54 -1.72 -5.02 -7.27
N ASN A 55 -2.18 -3.78 -7.11
CA ASN A 55 -3.56 -3.34 -7.34
C ASN A 55 -3.70 -2.59 -8.66
N ALA A 56 -4.78 -2.84 -9.38
CA ALA A 56 -5.21 -2.05 -10.53
C ALA A 56 -6.31 -1.03 -10.19
N SER A 57 -6.55 -0.80 -8.90
CA SER A 57 -7.54 0.13 -8.37
C SER A 57 -7.06 0.76 -7.07
N GLY A 58 -7.54 1.96 -6.77
CA GLY A 58 -7.27 2.68 -5.54
C GLY A 58 -7.78 1.93 -4.32
N ILE A 59 -7.11 2.16 -3.19
CA ILE A 59 -7.49 1.61 -1.89
C ILE A 59 -7.88 2.76 -0.97
N ALA A 60 -8.99 2.60 -0.25
CA ALA A 60 -9.39 3.49 0.83
C ALA A 60 -9.42 2.73 2.16
N ILE A 61 -8.86 3.33 3.20
CA ILE A 61 -8.86 2.80 4.57
C ILE A 61 -9.40 3.89 5.49
N ASP A 62 -10.46 3.56 6.21
CA ASP A 62 -11.09 4.44 7.21
C ASP A 62 -10.98 3.82 8.61
N GLY A 63 -10.61 4.62 9.61
CA GLY A 63 -10.46 4.18 10.99
C GLY A 63 -9.98 5.29 11.92
N MET A 64 -10.13 5.13 13.23
CA MET A 64 -9.68 6.16 14.18
C MET A 64 -8.15 6.30 14.19
N ASP A 65 -7.49 5.18 14.47
CA ASP A 65 -6.05 5.01 14.32
C ASP A 65 -5.79 4.04 13.16
N ILE A 66 -4.86 4.41 12.28
CA ILE A 66 -4.47 3.65 11.10
C ILE A 66 -2.96 3.48 11.12
N SER A 67 -2.49 2.25 10.94
CA SER A 67 -1.06 1.95 10.77
C SER A 67 -0.88 1.02 9.58
N VAL A 68 -0.37 1.54 8.48
CA VAL A 68 -0.15 0.78 7.24
C VAL A 68 1.31 0.40 7.12
N GLU A 69 1.57 -0.89 6.91
CA GLU A 69 2.84 -1.42 6.44
C GLU A 69 2.66 -2.08 5.07
N THR A 70 3.66 -1.97 4.20
CA THR A 70 3.66 -2.63 2.89
C THR A 70 4.45 -3.93 2.94
N GLY A 71 4.01 -4.93 2.19
CA GLY A 71 4.76 -6.15 1.89
C GLY A 71 5.53 -6.03 0.58
N ALA A 72 6.43 -6.98 0.34
CA ALA A 72 7.20 -7.03 -0.91
C ALA A 72 6.26 -7.16 -2.13
N GLY A 73 6.53 -6.38 -3.17
CA GLY A 73 5.71 -6.37 -4.38
C GLY A 73 4.38 -5.62 -4.26
N PHE A 74 4.14 -4.93 -3.13
CA PHE A 74 3.00 -4.04 -3.03
C PHE A 74 3.08 -2.90 -4.06
N SER A 75 1.99 -2.65 -4.75
CA SER A 75 1.83 -1.47 -5.59
C SER A 75 0.35 -1.17 -5.80
N THR A 76 0.05 0.07 -6.14
CA THR A 76 -1.27 0.48 -6.58
C THR A 76 -1.16 1.35 -7.82
N ASN A 77 -1.92 0.98 -8.84
CA ASN A 77 -2.09 1.74 -10.05
C ASN A 77 -3.59 2.01 -10.25
N GLU A 78 -4.05 3.18 -9.86
CA GLU A 78 -5.43 3.65 -10.07
C GLU A 78 -5.53 4.35 -11.43
N PRO A 79 -6.19 3.76 -12.45
CA PRO A 79 -6.27 4.35 -13.78
C PRO A 79 -7.27 5.53 -13.87
N GLY A 80 -8.11 5.71 -12.85
CA GLY A 80 -9.09 6.78 -12.79
C GLY A 80 -8.46 8.16 -12.65
N THR A 81 -9.22 9.17 -13.09
CA THR A 81 -8.81 10.58 -13.07
C THR A 81 -9.34 11.35 -11.85
N THR A 82 -9.97 10.65 -10.90
CA THR A 82 -10.55 11.24 -9.69
C THR A 82 -9.93 10.71 -8.41
N ASP A 83 -9.65 9.42 -8.36
CA ASP A 83 -9.36 8.75 -7.11
C ASP A 83 -7.85 8.70 -6.83
N SER A 84 -7.51 8.59 -5.56
CA SER A 84 -6.12 8.41 -5.12
C SER A 84 -5.73 6.94 -5.20
N ALA A 85 -4.44 6.64 -5.40
CA ALA A 85 -3.98 5.25 -5.36
C ALA A 85 -4.12 4.64 -3.95
N LEU A 86 -3.85 5.45 -2.92
CA LEU A 86 -4.12 5.10 -1.53
C LEU A 86 -4.70 6.30 -0.78
N THR A 87 -5.84 6.11 -0.11
CA THR A 87 -6.48 7.09 0.77
C THR A 87 -6.57 6.54 2.19
N LEU A 88 -6.09 7.31 3.17
CA LEU A 88 -6.18 7.01 4.59
C LEU A 88 -7.01 8.10 5.29
N THR A 89 -8.17 7.75 5.82
CA THR A 89 -9.06 8.67 6.55
C THR A 89 -9.11 8.27 8.02
N GLY A 90 -8.69 9.16 8.90
CA GLY A 90 -8.79 8.89 10.33
C GLY A 90 -9.00 10.11 11.21
N SER A 91 -8.96 9.85 12.51
CA SER A 91 -9.32 10.81 13.55
C SER A 91 -8.47 10.60 14.79
N GLY A 92 -7.15 10.50 14.60
CA GLY A 92 -6.21 10.09 15.63
C GLY A 92 -4.79 10.01 15.07
N SER A 93 -4.21 8.81 15.09
CA SER A 93 -2.90 8.55 14.51
C SER A 93 -3.02 7.85 13.15
N ILE A 94 -2.41 8.42 12.11
CA ILE A 94 -2.25 7.77 10.81
C ILE A 94 -0.77 7.53 10.56
N SER A 95 -0.38 6.30 10.22
CA SER A 95 0.95 5.97 9.75
C SER A 95 0.92 5.19 8.44
N TYR A 96 1.82 5.53 7.53
CA TYR A 96 2.14 4.77 6.33
C TYR A 96 3.65 4.54 6.29
N ILE A 97 4.06 3.29 6.45
CA ILE A 97 5.46 2.87 6.44
C ILE A 97 5.67 1.87 5.31
N ASP A 98 6.43 2.30 4.32
CA ASP A 98 6.78 1.49 3.16
C ASP A 98 8.30 1.33 3.07
N LEU A 99 8.78 0.15 3.42
CA LEU A 99 10.19 -0.23 3.30
C LEU A 99 10.46 -1.06 2.04
N ASN A 100 9.41 -1.42 1.30
CA ASN A 100 9.44 -2.32 0.16
C ASN A 100 9.43 -1.60 -1.19
N ALA A 101 9.71 -0.28 -1.17
CA ALA A 101 9.77 0.57 -2.35
C ALA A 101 8.53 0.46 -3.25
N SER A 102 7.35 0.52 -2.63
CA SER A 102 6.07 0.30 -3.30
C SER A 102 5.78 1.43 -4.29
N THR A 103 5.11 1.11 -5.40
CA THR A 103 4.68 2.14 -6.37
C THR A 103 3.24 2.54 -6.11
N LEU A 104 2.98 3.83 -5.89
CA LEU A 104 1.66 4.43 -5.82
C LEU A 104 1.46 5.35 -7.03
N ASN A 105 0.60 4.94 -7.95
CA ASN A 105 0.31 5.65 -9.19
C ASN A 105 -1.18 5.93 -9.34
N THR A 106 -1.51 7.15 -9.72
CA THR A 106 -2.85 7.54 -10.17
C THR A 106 -2.75 8.61 -11.25
N GLU A 107 -3.67 8.60 -12.22
CA GLU A 107 -3.84 9.70 -13.17
C GLU A 107 -4.74 10.82 -12.62
N GLY A 108 -5.37 10.60 -11.46
CA GLY A 108 -6.38 11.47 -10.88
C GLY A 108 -5.88 12.46 -9.84
N ALA A 109 -6.32 12.24 -8.59
CA ALA A 109 -5.98 13.08 -7.44
C ALA A 109 -4.53 12.84 -7.00
N TYR A 110 -4.26 12.72 -5.70
CA TYR A 110 -2.90 12.45 -5.22
C TYR A 110 -2.63 10.95 -5.20
N SER A 111 -1.39 10.52 -5.48
CA SER A 111 -1.04 9.10 -5.35
C SER A 111 -1.25 8.59 -3.92
N LEU A 112 -0.87 9.40 -2.93
CA LEU A 112 -1.17 9.13 -1.52
C LEU A 112 -1.95 10.30 -0.93
N LYS A 113 -3.11 10.02 -0.33
CA LYS A 113 -3.93 11.00 0.36
C LYS A 113 -4.16 10.59 1.81
N THR A 114 -3.96 11.51 2.74
CA THR A 114 -4.34 11.33 4.14
C THR A 114 -5.26 12.45 4.60
N LEU A 115 -6.32 12.10 5.32
CA LEU A 115 -7.27 13.00 5.96
C LEU A 115 -7.32 12.64 7.44
N ASN A 116 -6.81 13.49 8.32
CA ASN A 116 -6.80 13.23 9.77
C ASN A 116 -7.54 14.33 10.52
N ASP A 117 -8.76 14.05 10.97
CA ASP A 117 -9.66 15.03 11.59
C ASP A 117 -10.01 14.63 13.03
N THR A 118 -9.45 15.37 13.99
CA THR A 118 -9.84 15.36 15.40
C THR A 118 -10.34 16.74 15.84
N SER A 119 -11.18 17.39 15.04
CA SER A 119 -11.77 18.71 15.33
C SER A 119 -12.46 18.81 16.72
N ALA A 120 -12.80 17.68 17.35
CA ALA A 120 -13.20 17.62 18.75
C ALA A 120 -12.13 18.17 19.71
N SER A 121 -12.52 19.12 20.56
CA SER A 121 -11.63 19.83 21.48
C SER A 121 -10.80 18.88 22.37
N GLY A 122 -9.49 19.10 22.43
CA GLY A 122 -8.58 18.35 23.30
C GLY A 122 -8.02 17.06 22.70
N LEU A 123 -8.35 16.74 21.44
CA LEU A 123 -7.80 15.59 20.73
C LEU A 123 -6.74 16.03 19.72
N SER A 124 -5.56 15.42 19.81
CA SER A 124 -4.43 15.67 18.91
C SER A 124 -4.46 14.74 17.69
N THR A 125 -3.90 15.20 16.57
CA THR A 125 -3.66 14.37 15.38
C THR A 125 -2.18 14.09 15.18
N THR A 126 -1.84 12.89 14.73
CA THR A 126 -0.51 12.57 14.23
C THR A 126 -0.58 11.90 12.88
N THR A 127 0.20 12.37 11.90
CA THR A 127 0.35 11.73 10.59
C THR A 127 1.82 11.47 10.30
N ILE A 128 2.17 10.21 10.04
CA ILE A 128 3.53 9.77 9.73
C ILE A 128 3.54 9.09 8.37
N ILE A 129 4.36 9.58 7.44
CA ILE A 129 4.60 8.96 6.14
C ILE A 129 6.09 8.69 6.02
N LYS A 130 6.46 7.43 5.77
CA LYS A 130 7.84 7.00 5.53
C LYS A 130 7.86 6.06 4.36
N THR A 131 8.55 6.42 3.28
CA THR A 131 8.65 5.54 2.12
C THR A 131 9.93 5.76 1.33
N ASN A 132 10.47 4.67 0.79
CA ASN A 132 11.50 4.65 -0.25
C ASN A 132 10.94 4.25 -1.63
N GLY A 133 9.61 4.24 -1.76
CA GLY A 133 8.88 3.87 -2.96
C GLY A 133 8.65 5.02 -3.93
N THR A 134 7.93 4.72 -5.00
CA THR A 134 7.65 5.66 -6.09
C THR A 134 6.25 6.25 -5.93
N ILE A 135 6.13 7.57 -5.89
CA ILE A 135 4.88 8.31 -5.80
C ILE A 135 4.77 9.25 -7.00
N ASN A 136 3.93 8.87 -7.97
CA ASN A 136 3.91 9.51 -9.29
C ASN A 136 3.03 10.78 -9.41
N ASN A 137 2.04 10.94 -8.55
CA ASN A 137 1.11 12.08 -8.57
C ASN A 137 0.98 12.73 -7.19
N GLY A 138 2.10 12.82 -6.48
CA GLY A 138 2.25 13.55 -5.23
C GLY A 138 1.54 12.95 -4.02
N VAL A 139 1.71 13.64 -2.90
CA VAL A 139 1.12 13.32 -1.59
C VAL A 139 0.29 14.49 -1.10
N SER A 140 -0.95 14.25 -0.66
CA SER A 140 -1.76 15.25 0.04
C SER A 140 -2.03 14.84 1.47
N ILE A 141 -1.72 15.74 2.40
CA ILE A 141 -1.91 15.53 3.83
C ILE A 141 -2.76 16.66 4.37
N GLU A 142 -3.98 16.31 4.75
CA GLU A 142 -4.95 17.19 5.36
C GLU A 142 -5.10 16.81 6.84
N SER A 143 -4.98 17.81 7.72
CA SER A 143 -5.09 17.60 9.16
C SER A 143 -5.85 18.73 9.83
N GLU A 144 -6.84 18.37 10.63
CA GLU A 144 -7.59 19.29 11.48
C GLU A 144 -7.58 18.74 12.91
N SER A 145 -7.07 19.52 13.87
CA SER A 145 -6.89 19.07 15.25
C SER A 145 -7.50 20.01 16.28
N GLY A 146 -8.29 19.44 17.20
CA GLY A 146 -8.83 20.13 18.36
C GLY A 146 -7.81 20.35 19.50
N ALA A 147 -6.59 19.84 19.36
CA ALA A 147 -5.42 20.12 20.20
C ALA A 147 -4.19 20.35 19.31
N ASP A 148 -3.11 19.59 19.47
CA ASP A 148 -1.89 19.71 18.65
C ASP A 148 -1.95 18.82 17.40
N SER A 149 -1.36 19.28 16.30
CA SER A 149 -1.18 18.48 15.09
C SER A 149 0.31 18.26 14.81
N THR A 150 0.70 17.00 14.59
CA THR A 150 2.05 16.64 14.16
C THR A 150 2.01 15.88 12.85
N ILE A 151 2.75 16.37 11.85
CA ILE A 151 2.94 15.71 10.57
C ILE A 151 4.43 15.47 10.34
N LEU A 152 4.80 14.23 10.07
CA LEU A 152 6.17 13.83 9.76
C LEU A 152 6.21 13.06 8.44
N VAL A 153 6.93 13.59 7.47
CA VAL A 153 7.03 13.01 6.12
C VAL A 153 8.49 12.77 5.76
N ASN A 154 8.83 11.51 5.50
CA ASN A 154 10.13 11.09 4.99
C ASN A 154 9.94 10.32 3.67
N ILE A 155 10.33 10.90 2.53
CA ILE A 155 10.19 10.27 1.20
C ILE A 155 11.53 10.29 0.50
N PHE A 156 12.16 9.13 0.35
CA PHE A 156 13.50 9.01 -0.26
C PHE A 156 13.51 8.21 -1.56
N GLY A 157 12.36 7.70 -2.00
CA GLY A 157 12.21 7.17 -3.35
C GLY A 157 11.84 8.28 -4.33
N ASP A 158 11.33 7.88 -5.50
CA ASP A 158 10.95 8.82 -6.54
C ASP A 158 9.64 9.53 -6.18
N LEU A 159 9.65 10.86 -6.22
CA LEU A 159 8.50 11.69 -5.92
C LEU A 159 8.27 12.71 -7.05
N SER A 160 7.12 12.61 -7.69
CA SER A 160 6.66 13.58 -8.68
C SER A 160 5.29 14.15 -8.32
N GLY A 161 5.04 15.39 -8.71
CA GLY A 161 3.68 15.93 -8.78
C GLY A 161 3.06 15.57 -10.12
N GLY A 162 1.74 15.67 -10.21
CA GLY A 162 1.03 15.22 -11.42
C GLY A 162 0.33 16.30 -12.23
N THR A 163 -0.47 15.79 -13.17
CA THR A 163 -1.01 16.47 -14.35
C THR A 163 -2.07 17.53 -14.07
N ASN A 164 -2.55 17.65 -12.83
CA ASN A 164 -3.62 18.58 -12.42
C ASN A 164 -3.13 19.77 -11.59
N SER A 165 -1.86 20.17 -11.75
CA SER A 165 -1.18 21.14 -10.87
C SER A 165 -1.06 20.66 -9.41
N ASN A 166 -1.19 19.35 -9.18
CA ASN A 166 -0.91 18.76 -7.87
C ASN A 166 0.57 19.00 -7.54
N PRO A 167 0.90 19.75 -6.49
CA PRO A 167 2.26 19.76 -5.98
C PRO A 167 2.70 18.34 -5.63
N ALA A 168 4.00 18.07 -5.70
CA ALA A 168 4.53 16.77 -5.28
C ALA A 168 4.23 16.50 -3.80
N VAL A 169 4.18 17.56 -2.98
CA VAL A 169 3.67 17.48 -1.60
C VAL A 169 2.71 18.64 -1.32
N HIS A 170 1.50 18.31 -0.88
CA HIS A 170 0.50 19.25 -0.39
C HIS A 170 0.27 19.02 1.11
N PHE A 171 0.36 20.08 1.89
CA PHE A 171 -0.07 20.10 3.28
C PHE A 171 -1.19 21.12 3.48
N ASN A 172 -2.25 20.69 4.16
CA ASN A 172 -3.27 21.57 4.71
C ASN A 172 -3.54 21.17 6.15
N ALA A 173 -2.83 21.82 7.08
CA ALA A 173 -2.85 21.48 8.50
C ALA A 173 -3.35 22.65 9.35
N SER A 174 -4.25 22.35 10.28
CA SER A 174 -4.71 23.30 11.28
C SER A 174 -4.86 22.64 12.65
N ALA A 175 -4.48 23.37 13.70
CA ALA A 175 -4.55 22.89 15.07
C ALA A 175 -4.99 24.02 16.00
N VAL A 176 -5.78 23.69 17.04
CA VAL A 176 -6.08 24.62 18.15
C VAL A 176 -4.83 24.90 18.99
N GLY A 177 -3.96 23.92 19.13
CA GLY A 177 -2.65 24.06 19.73
C GLY A 177 -1.59 24.40 18.68
N ASP A 178 -0.45 23.73 18.78
CA ASP A 178 0.63 23.87 17.82
C ASP A 178 0.41 22.92 16.63
N SER A 179 0.66 23.41 15.42
CA SER A 179 0.63 22.61 14.19
C SER A 179 2.05 22.54 13.63
N ALA A 180 2.63 21.34 13.66
CA ALA A 180 4.03 21.10 13.32
C ALA A 180 4.16 20.16 12.11
N ILE A 181 4.94 20.58 11.12
CA ILE A 181 5.26 19.78 9.93
C ILE A 181 6.77 19.60 9.86
N THR A 182 7.22 18.35 9.80
CA THR A 182 8.61 17.98 9.48
C THR A 182 8.62 17.26 8.14
N LEU A 183 9.41 17.77 7.20
CA LEU A 183 9.54 17.23 5.86
C LEU A 183 11.02 16.92 5.57
N ASN A 184 11.29 15.68 5.19
CA ASN A 184 12.60 15.24 4.75
C ASN A 184 12.44 14.40 3.48
N ILE A 185 12.80 14.98 2.33
CA ILE A 185 12.56 14.33 1.04
C ILE A 185 13.79 14.39 0.14
N GLY A 186 13.87 13.40 -0.74
CA GLY A 186 14.83 13.38 -1.84
C GLY A 186 14.49 14.40 -2.92
N ALA A 187 15.00 14.16 -4.13
CA ALA A 187 14.70 15.01 -5.28
C ALA A 187 13.21 14.94 -5.64
N ILE A 188 12.65 16.09 -6.06
CA ILE A 188 11.29 16.18 -6.57
C ILE A 188 11.35 16.40 -8.09
N THR A 189 10.57 15.63 -8.83
CA THR A 189 10.33 15.88 -10.26
C THR A 189 8.92 16.42 -10.46
N SER A 190 8.73 17.73 -10.44
CA SER A 190 7.40 18.33 -10.57
C SER A 190 7.46 19.76 -11.08
N TYR A 191 6.37 20.22 -11.70
CA TYR A 191 6.16 21.65 -11.96
C TYR A 191 5.94 22.43 -10.66
N SER A 192 5.22 21.86 -9.69
CA SER A 192 5.00 22.42 -8.35
C SER A 192 5.57 21.46 -7.30
N GLY A 193 6.56 21.92 -6.52
CA GLY A 193 7.27 21.06 -5.58
C GLY A 193 6.47 20.81 -4.30
N ILE A 194 6.48 21.80 -3.40
CA ILE A 194 5.84 21.72 -2.08
C ILE A 194 4.90 22.90 -1.93
N GLN A 195 3.67 22.63 -1.52
CA GLN A 195 2.70 23.62 -1.08
C GLN A 195 2.27 23.30 0.34
N SER A 196 2.29 24.29 1.22
CA SER A 196 1.96 24.08 2.63
C SER A 196 1.13 25.22 3.19
N ASN A 197 0.00 24.86 3.80
CA ASN A 197 -0.79 25.68 4.70
C ASN A 197 -0.68 25.06 6.09
N ASN A 198 -0.14 25.81 7.05
CA ASN A 198 0.07 25.32 8.42
C ASN A 198 -0.37 26.36 9.44
N TYR A 199 -1.48 26.11 10.13
CA TYR A 199 -2.13 27.07 11.03
C TYR A 199 -2.16 26.57 12.47
N SER A 200 -1.66 27.39 13.40
CA SER A 200 -1.79 27.17 14.84
C SER A 200 -2.71 28.24 15.46
N GLN A 201 -3.79 27.84 16.11
CA GLN A 201 -4.85 28.72 16.60
C GLN A 201 -4.84 28.81 18.13
N LYS A 202 -3.89 29.54 18.71
CA LYS A 202 -3.87 29.72 20.18
C LYS A 202 -5.20 30.27 20.69
N ARG A 203 -5.92 29.50 21.53
CA ARG A 203 -7.06 30.04 22.29
C ARG A 203 -6.54 31.13 23.22
N TYR A 204 -6.82 32.38 22.91
CA TYR A 204 -6.66 33.47 23.87
C TYR A 204 -7.53 33.16 25.08
N GLY A 205 -6.89 32.92 26.23
CA GLY A 205 -7.55 32.68 27.49
C GLY A 205 -8.56 33.79 27.76
N LYS A 206 -9.80 33.39 28.05
CA LYS A 206 -10.85 34.27 28.56
C LYS A 206 -10.25 35.07 29.72
N TYR A 207 -10.07 36.39 29.54
CA TYR A 207 -9.66 37.28 30.63
C TYR A 207 -10.66 37.10 31.78
N LEU A 208 -10.27 36.37 32.81
CA LEU A 208 -10.99 36.35 34.07
C LEU A 208 -10.76 37.72 34.70
N TYR A 209 -11.73 38.61 34.51
CA TYR A 209 -11.85 39.78 35.36
C TYR A 209 -12.18 39.28 36.76
N GLU A 210 -11.17 39.15 37.62
CA GLU A 210 -11.39 39.11 39.06
C GLU A 210 -11.99 40.46 39.46
N SER A 211 -13.32 40.51 39.56
CA SER A 211 -13.99 41.64 40.21
C SER A 211 -13.78 41.51 41.71
N GLY A 212 -12.68 42.08 42.21
CA GLY A 212 -12.54 42.35 43.63
C GLY A 212 -13.55 43.41 44.06
N ARG A 213 -14.54 43.01 44.86
CA ARG A 213 -15.27 43.86 45.80
C ARG A 213 -15.65 43.05 47.03
#